data_AF-I6ZUH9-F1
#
_entry.id   AF-I6ZUH9-F1
#
_cell.length_a   1.000
_cell.length_b   1.000
_cell.length_c   1.000
_cell.angle_alpha   90.00
_cell.angle_beta   90.00
_cell.angle_gamma   90.00
#
_symmetry.space_group_name_H-M   'P 1'
#
loop_
_entity.id
_entity.type
_entity.pdbx_description
1 polymer ?
#
loop_
_entity_poly.entity_id
_entity_poly.type
_entity_poly.pdbx_seq_one_letter_code
_entity_poly.pdbx_strand_id
1 'polypeptide(L)'
;MIFAISYSIPMHPLDVENYEGQDVTIIGRFESVEDGVVILKCMDKEIQVRHRSIESYKTGIVRVNGIVENGVVVENSVFPIGNEFDMETYGRFVAVAAKYQDLF
;
A
#
# COMPACT_ATOMS: atom_id res chain seq x y z
N MET A 1 -4.37 3.72 -12.81
CA MET A 1 -3.25 4.58 -12.39
C MET A 1 -2.56 3.84 -11.26
N ILE A 2 -1.39 3.27 -11.53
CA ILE A 2 -0.53 2.70 -10.47
C ILE A 2 0.17 3.91 -9.88
N PHE A 3 0.05 4.15 -8.59
CA PHE A 3 0.73 5.27 -7.95
C PHE A 3 2.23 4.97 -7.88
N ALA A 4 2.99 5.46 -8.87
CA ALA A 4 4.36 5.87 -8.69
C ALA A 4 4.29 7.35 -8.29
N ILE A 5 4.55 7.66 -7.02
CA ILE A 5 4.24 8.98 -6.50
C ILE A 5 5.42 9.93 -6.70
N SER A 6 5.17 11.05 -7.38
CA SER A 6 6.10 12.17 -7.58
C SER A 6 6.41 12.87 -6.24
N TYR A 7 7.65 13.27 -5.89
CA TYR A 7 8.19 14.64 -6.00
C TYR A 7 9.61 14.78 -5.37
N SER A 8 10.27 15.92 -5.63
CA SER A 8 11.69 16.29 -5.49
C SER A 8 12.31 16.52 -4.08
N ILE A 9 11.95 15.72 -3.08
CA ILE A 9 12.59 15.64 -1.74
C ILE A 9 12.83 14.13 -1.50
N PRO A 10 13.83 13.64 -0.73
CA PRO A 10 13.99 12.19 -0.51
C PRO A 10 12.81 11.66 0.32
N MET A 11 11.67 11.45 -0.34
CA MET A 11 10.42 10.94 0.19
C MET A 11 10.29 9.52 -0.34
N HIS A 12 10.26 8.53 0.57
CA HIS A 12 9.96 7.18 0.13
C HIS A 12 8.47 7.10 -0.20
N PRO A 13 8.07 6.54 -1.35
CA PRO A 13 6.66 6.44 -1.75
C PRO A 13 5.78 5.60 -0.80
N LEU A 14 6.39 4.97 0.20
CA LEU A 14 5.74 4.15 1.23
C LEU A 14 5.54 4.90 2.57
N ASP A 15 5.96 6.16 2.69
CA ASP A 15 5.65 6.99 3.86
C ASP A 15 4.22 7.54 3.74
N VAL A 16 3.26 6.75 4.22
CA VAL A 16 1.81 7.01 4.08
C VAL A 16 1.41 8.37 4.67
N GLU A 17 2.09 8.80 5.73
CA GLU A 17 1.88 10.10 6.41
C GLU A 17 2.02 11.31 5.46
N ASN A 18 2.81 11.19 4.39
CA ASN A 18 2.99 12.25 3.40
C ASN A 18 1.80 12.41 2.45
N TYR A 19 0.82 11.50 2.51
CA TYR A 19 -0.35 11.45 1.63
C TYR A 19 -1.66 11.75 2.35
N GLU A 20 -1.60 12.39 3.52
CA GLU A 20 -2.77 12.77 4.31
C GLU A 20 -3.85 13.46 3.45
N GLY A 21 -5.09 12.96 3.54
CA GLY A 21 -6.24 13.44 2.77
C GLY A 21 -6.28 13.01 1.30
N GLN A 22 -5.34 12.19 0.82
CA GLN A 22 -5.27 11.74 -0.57
C GLN A 22 -5.76 10.30 -0.75
N ASP A 23 -6.36 10.02 -1.90
CA ASP A 23 -6.64 8.65 -2.35
C ASP A 23 -5.33 7.93 -2.72
N VAL A 24 -5.12 6.76 -2.12
CA VAL A 24 -3.93 5.92 -2.33
C VAL A 24 -4.32 4.51 -2.74
N THR A 25 -3.43 3.85 -3.48
CA THR A 25 -3.51 2.41 -3.79
C THR A 25 -2.27 1.72 -3.26
N ILE A 26 -2.48 0.68 -2.46
CA ILE A 26 -1.42 -0.05 -1.77
C ILE A 26 -1.53 -1.52 -2.14
N ILE A 27 -0.39 -2.14 -2.43
CA ILE A 27 -0.28 -3.59 -2.56
C ILE A 27 0.62 -4.07 -1.43
N GLY A 28 0.07 -4.93 -0.57
CA GLY A 28 0.76 -5.40 0.63
C GLY A 28 0.36 -6.81 1.02
N ARG A 29 1.24 -7.47 1.76
CA ARG A 29 0.99 -8.76 2.39
C ARG A 29 0.36 -8.55 3.75
N PHE A 30 -0.74 -9.23 4.02
CA PHE A 30 -1.35 -9.29 5.34
C PHE A 30 -0.40 -9.97 6.35
N GLU A 31 -0.11 -9.28 7.45
CA GLU A 31 0.71 -9.80 8.55
C GLU A 31 -0.12 -10.06 9.79
N SER A 32 -0.83 -9.05 10.30
CA SER A 32 -1.56 -9.11 11.56
C SER A 32 -2.79 -8.18 11.59
N VAL A 33 -3.58 -8.31 12.65
CA VAL A 33 -4.58 -7.31 13.06
C VAL A 33 -4.23 -6.87 14.47
N GLU A 34 -4.08 -5.57 14.67
CA GLU A 34 -3.71 -4.95 15.94
C GLU A 34 -4.70 -3.82 16.21
N ASP A 35 -5.31 -3.79 17.40
CA ASP A 35 -6.29 -2.76 17.79
C ASP A 35 -7.42 -2.49 16.76
N GLY A 36 -7.81 -3.52 16.00
CA GLY A 36 -8.86 -3.43 14.99
C GLY A 36 -8.42 -2.78 13.66
N VAL A 37 -7.12 -2.57 13.45
CA VAL A 37 -6.53 -2.20 12.16
C VAL A 37 -5.72 -3.37 11.60
N VAL A 38 -5.75 -3.52 10.28
CA VAL A 38 -4.92 -4.49 9.56
C VAL A 38 -3.53 -3.92 9.37
N ILE A 39 -2.51 -4.73 9.62
CA ILE A 39 -1.12 -4.42 9.30
C ILE A 39 -0.75 -5.11 7.99
N LEU A 40 -0.37 -4.30 6.99
CA LEU A 40 0.15 -4.78 5.71
C LEU A 40 1.65 -4.53 5.61
N LYS A 41 2.40 -5.58 5.28
CA LYS A 41 3.80 -5.44 4.88
C LYS A 41 3.91 -5.12 3.39
N CYS A 42 4.43 -3.94 3.10
CA CYS A 42 4.71 -3.43 1.76
C CYS A 42 6.23 -3.24 1.64
N MET A 43 6.91 -4.18 0.98
CA MET A 43 8.38 -4.27 0.99
C MET A 43 8.90 -4.32 2.43
N ASP A 44 9.74 -3.36 2.83
CA ASP A 44 10.34 -3.25 4.16
C ASP A 44 9.56 -2.32 5.10
N LYS A 45 8.34 -1.89 4.72
CA LYS A 45 7.49 -1.03 5.54
C LYS A 45 6.18 -1.69 5.93
N GLU A 46 5.69 -1.32 7.09
CA GLU A 46 4.36 -1.68 7.57
C GLU A 46 3.40 -0.52 7.34
N ILE A 47 2.19 -0.85 6.90
CA ILE A 47 1.12 0.12 6.64
C ILE A 47 -0.12 -0.32 7.39
N GLN A 48 -0.67 0.61 8.17
CA GLN A 48 -1.92 0.40 8.90
C GLN A 48 -3.12 0.70 8.01
N VAL A 49 -4.10 -0.20 8.02
CA VAL A 49 -5.32 -0.08 7.24
C VAL A 49 -6.54 -0.28 8.15
N ARG A 50 -7.41 0.74 8.21
CA ARG A 50 -8.75 0.59 8.79
C ARG A 50 -9.63 -0.14 7.80
N HIS A 51 -9.86 -1.42 8.08
CA HIS A 51 -10.54 -2.33 7.16
C HIS A 51 -12.06 -2.36 7.38
N ARG A 52 -12.83 -2.73 6.35
CA ARG A 52 -14.29 -2.97 6.47
C ARG A 52 -14.60 -4.42 6.84
N SER A 53 -13.81 -5.36 6.32
CA SER A 53 -13.93 -6.79 6.58
C SER A 53 -12.56 -7.46 6.48
N ILE A 54 -12.24 -8.33 7.44
CA ILE A 54 -10.93 -9.01 7.49
C ILE A 54 -10.81 -10.15 6.47
N GLU A 55 -11.92 -10.70 5.98
CA GLU A 55 -11.91 -11.93 5.17
C GLU A 55 -11.11 -11.78 3.87
N SER A 56 -11.16 -10.60 3.23
CA SER A 56 -10.43 -10.32 1.99
C SER A 56 -8.91 -10.26 2.18
N TYR A 57 -8.43 -10.11 3.41
CA TYR A 57 -7.00 -10.00 3.74
C TYR A 57 -6.34 -11.35 4.00
N LYS A 58 -7.12 -12.35 4.43
CA LYS A 58 -6.62 -13.70 4.78
C LYS A 58 -6.03 -14.46 3.59
N THR A 59 -6.21 -13.98 2.36
CA THR A 59 -5.61 -14.55 1.14
C THR A 59 -4.11 -14.25 1.02
N GLY A 60 -3.54 -13.49 1.96
CA GLY A 60 -2.14 -13.10 1.99
C GLY A 60 -1.92 -11.73 1.34
N ILE A 61 -1.62 -11.69 0.05
CA ILE A 61 -1.37 -10.42 -0.65
C ILE A 61 -2.69 -9.82 -1.16
N VAL A 62 -2.85 -8.51 -0.92
CA VAL A 62 -4.03 -7.73 -1.30
C VAL A 62 -3.66 -6.41 -1.94
N ARG A 63 -4.56 -5.87 -2.77
CA ARG A 63 -4.58 -4.47 -3.18
C ARG A 63 -5.67 -3.72 -2.42
N VAL A 64 -5.30 -2.68 -1.70
CA VAL A 64 -6.21 -1.78 -0.99
C VAL A 64 -6.24 -0.42 -1.70
N ASN A 65 -7.43 0.09 -1.97
CA ASN A 65 -7.64 1.50 -2.29
C ASN A 65 -8.29 2.16 -1.09
N GLY A 66 -7.84 3.36 -0.73
CA GLY A 66 -8.36 4.07 0.44
C GLY A 66 -7.89 5.52 0.47
N ILE A 67 -8.32 6.25 1.47
CA ILE A 67 -7.87 7.63 1.75
C ILE A 67 -7.00 7.59 3.00
N VAL A 68 -5.92 8.37 3.03
CA VAL A 68 -5.10 8.49 4.25
C VAL A 68 -5.77 9.46 5.22
N GLU A 69 -6.04 9.00 6.44
CA GLU A 69 -6.56 9.78 7.55
C GLU A 69 -5.76 9.51 8.82
N ASN A 70 -5.13 10.55 9.36
CA ASN A 70 -4.26 10.50 10.54
C ASN A 70 -3.15 9.44 10.40
N GLY A 71 -2.52 9.36 9.23
CA GLY A 71 -1.48 8.37 8.93
C GLY A 71 -1.95 6.92 8.75
N VAL A 72 -3.27 6.67 8.80
CA VAL A 72 -3.87 5.35 8.58
C VAL A 72 -4.66 5.35 7.28
N VAL A 73 -4.58 4.26 6.53
CA VAL A 73 -5.35 4.12 5.29
C VAL A 73 -6.77 3.67 5.63
N VAL A 74 -7.77 4.48 5.32
CA VAL A 74 -9.18 4.12 5.46
C VAL A 74 -9.65 3.43 4.19
N GLU A 75 -10.00 2.15 4.31
CA GLU A 75 -10.35 1.29 3.18
C GLU A 75 -11.61 1.79 2.45
N ASN A 76 -11.47 2.04 1.14
CA ASN A 76 -12.57 2.20 0.19
C ASN A 76 -12.93 0.86 -0.48
N SER A 77 -11.91 0.10 -0.90
CA SER A 77 -12.07 -1.21 -1.52
C SER A 77 -10.81 -2.06 -1.34
N VAL A 78 -10.98 -3.37 -1.15
CA VAL A 78 -9.88 -4.34 -1.09
C VAL A 78 -10.08 -5.44 -2.14
N PHE A 79 -8.99 -5.84 -2.79
CA PHE A 79 -8.96 -6.89 -3.80
C PHE A 79 -7.91 -7.93 -3.43
N PRO A 80 -8.29 -9.18 -3.17
CA PRO A 80 -7.33 -10.26 -2.92
C PRO A 80 -6.55 -10.56 -4.22
N ILE A 81 -5.22 -10.62 -4.10
CA ILE A 81 -4.32 -11.01 -5.20
C ILE A 81 -3.90 -12.47 -5.01
N GLY A 82 -3.62 -12.88 -3.77
CA GLY A 82 -3.18 -14.22 -3.43
C GLY A 82 -1.66 -14.33 -3.25
N ASN A 83 -1.21 -15.47 -2.71
CA ASN A 83 0.18 -15.66 -2.24
C ASN A 83 1.22 -15.86 -3.36
N GLU A 84 0.81 -16.12 -4.59
CA GLU A 84 1.70 -16.37 -5.72
C GLU A 84 2.28 -15.09 -6.34
N PHE A 85 1.82 -13.92 -5.91
CA PHE A 85 2.29 -12.65 -6.44
C PHE A 85 3.73 -12.36 -6.00
N ASP A 86 4.60 -12.11 -6.98
CA ASP A 86 6.00 -11.79 -6.76
C ASP A 86 6.16 -10.33 -6.31
N MET A 87 6.12 -10.14 -4.99
CA MET A 87 6.34 -8.85 -4.35
C MET A 87 7.75 -8.31 -4.59
N GLU A 88 8.76 -9.17 -4.76
CA GLU A 88 10.13 -8.71 -4.95
C GLU A 88 10.29 -8.03 -6.31
N THR A 89 9.82 -8.71 -7.37
CA THR A 89 9.80 -8.15 -8.72
C THR A 89 8.94 -6.88 -8.78
N TYR A 90 7.78 -6.89 -8.14
CA TYR A 90 6.93 -5.70 -8.03
C TYR A 90 7.66 -4.52 -7.36
N GLY A 91 8.37 -4.76 -6.25
CA GLY A 91 9.15 -3.74 -5.56
C GLY A 91 10.23 -3.11 -6.44
N ARG A 92 10.90 -3.93 -7.25
CA ARG A 92 11.87 -3.44 -8.24
C ARG A 92 11.21 -2.53 -9.28
N PHE A 93 10.02 -2.88 -9.77
CA PHE A 93 9.26 -2.04 -10.69
C PHE A 93 8.82 -0.72 -10.06
N VAL A 94 8.34 -0.73 -8.82
CA VAL A 94 7.98 0.49 -8.09
C VAL A 94 9.20 1.40 -7.93
N ALA A 95 10.37 0.84 -7.59
CA ALA A 95 11.60 1.61 -7.48
C ALA A 95 12.03 2.22 -8.84
N VAL A 96 11.86 1.49 -9.94
CA VAL A 96 12.12 2.01 -11.30
C VAL A 96 11.13 3.14 -11.64
N ALA A 97 9.83 2.95 -11.40
CA ALA A 97 8.82 3.95 -11.67
C ALA A 97 9.05 5.23 -10.85
N ALA A 98 9.40 5.10 -9.56
CA ALA A 98 9.76 6.22 -8.70
C ALA A 98 11.02 6.97 -9.17
N LYS A 99 11.95 6.29 -9.86
CA LYS A 99 13.15 6.90 -10.44
C LYS A 99 12.87 7.65 -11.75
N TYR A 100 11.88 7.21 -12.52
CA TYR A 100 11.54 7.76 -13.84
C TYR A 100 10.10 8.27 -13.88
N GLN A 101 9.76 9.20 -12.99
CA GLN A 101 8.40 9.71 -12.81
C GLN A 101 7.83 10.37 -14.06
N ASP A 102 8.66 10.97 -14.91
CA ASP A 102 8.19 11.58 -16.17
C ASP A 102 7.61 10.57 -17.17
N LEU A 103 7.81 9.26 -16.95
CA LEU A 103 7.33 8.18 -17.80
C LEU A 103 6.06 7.48 -17.26
N PHE A 104 5.69 7.69 -15.99
CA PHE A 104 4.65 6.91 -15.28
C PHE A 104 3.70 7.81 -14.50
#